data_AF-A0A9E0JBN9-F1
#
_entry.id   AF-A0A9E0JBN9-F1
#
_cell.length_a   1.000
_cell.length_b   1.000
_cell.length_c   1.000
_cell.angle_alpha   90.00
_cell.angle_beta   90.00
_cell.angle_gamma   90.00
#
_symmetry.space_group_name_H-M   'P 1'
#
loop_
_entity.id
_entity.type
_entity.pdbx_description
1 polymer ?
#
loop_
_entity_poly.entity_id
_entity_poly.type
_entity_poly.pdbx_seq_one_letter_code
_entity_poly.pdbx_strand_id
1 'polypeptide(L)'
;MLFWKKRKIEPVLVQEEETPKEFNTYGLNDVLHYIKRETGVDLFAKNTIIETKLRLFSERKSIHSFRRLFEMIQSDRALRQDLIDLVTVNETYFYREEAQLELAVSFALGIP
;
A
#
# COMPACT_ATOMS: atom_id res chain seq x y z
N MET A 1 -1.14 -55.41 39.74
CA MET A 1 -1.77 -54.64 38.64
C MET A 1 -0.95 -53.39 38.41
N LEU A 2 -0.19 -53.28 37.32
CA LEU A 2 0.43 -52.01 36.91
C LEU A 2 0.42 -51.95 35.38
N PHE A 3 -0.62 -51.32 34.82
CA PHE A 3 -0.83 -51.17 33.39
C PHE A 3 -0.07 -49.93 32.89
N TRP A 4 1.00 -50.14 32.13
CA TRP A 4 1.64 -49.06 31.37
C TRP A 4 0.78 -48.70 30.15
N LYS A 5 -0.03 -47.66 30.32
CA LYS A 5 -0.86 -47.08 29.27
C LYS A 5 0.04 -46.28 28.32
N LYS A 6 0.38 -46.84 27.15
CA LYS A 6 1.00 -46.09 26.05
C LYS A 6 0.05 -44.94 25.66
N ARG A 7 0.50 -43.70 25.84
CA ARG A 7 -0.21 -42.53 25.31
C ARG A 7 -0.03 -42.54 23.79
N LYS A 8 -1.14 -42.48 23.06
CA LYS A 8 -1.13 -42.23 21.61
C LYS A 8 -0.62 -40.80 21.42
N ILE A 9 0.45 -40.66 20.64
CA ILE A 9 0.97 -39.38 20.19
C ILE A 9 0.06 -38.99 19.02
N GLU A 10 -0.74 -37.94 19.19
CA GLU A 10 -1.52 -37.37 18.09
C GLU A 10 -0.56 -36.68 17.12
N PRO A 11 -0.75 -36.82 15.80
CA PRO A 11 0.12 -36.16 14.84
C PRO A 11 -0.07 -34.65 14.97
N VAL A 12 0.99 -33.96 15.37
CA VAL A 12 1.05 -32.50 15.34
C VAL A 12 0.89 -32.10 13.87
N LEU A 13 -0.18 -31.37 13.56
CA LEU A 13 -0.37 -30.72 12.26
C LEU A 13 0.79 -29.75 12.07
N VAL A 14 1.78 -30.16 11.29
CA VAL A 14 2.85 -29.29 10.82
C VAL A 14 2.18 -28.24 9.95
N GLN A 15 2.06 -27.01 10.46
CA GLN A 15 1.74 -25.88 9.61
C GLN A 15 2.90 -25.75 8.63
N GLU A 16 2.63 -25.99 7.35
CA GLU A 16 3.61 -25.75 6.30
C GLU A 16 4.02 -24.28 6.39
N GLU A 17 5.24 -24.02 6.85
CA GLU A 17 5.85 -22.70 6.71
C GLU A 17 5.95 -22.43 5.20
N GLU A 18 5.05 -21.59 4.67
CA GLU A 18 5.12 -21.16 3.28
C GLU A 18 6.51 -20.56 3.05
N THR A 19 7.26 -21.16 2.14
CA THR A 19 8.55 -20.62 1.70
C THR A 19 8.35 -19.17 1.25
N PRO A 20 9.30 -18.26 1.50
CA PRO A 20 9.16 -16.87 1.08
C PRO A 20 8.98 -16.84 -0.45
N LYS A 21 7.77 -16.52 -0.89
CA LYS A 21 7.41 -16.40 -2.31
C LYS A 21 8.17 -15.22 -2.88
N GLU A 22 9.04 -15.49 -3.86
CA GLU A 22 9.75 -14.44 -4.60
C GLU A 22 8.73 -13.48 -5.23
N PHE A 23 8.99 -12.18 -5.12
CA PHE A 23 8.08 -11.16 -5.62
C PHE A 23 8.16 -11.04 -7.15
N ASN A 24 7.03 -11.21 -7.83
CA ASN A 24 6.96 -11.06 -9.27
C ASN A 24 6.63 -9.62 -9.69
N THR A 25 7.58 -8.97 -10.36
CA THR A 25 7.48 -7.56 -10.82
C THR A 25 6.66 -7.38 -12.10
N TYR A 26 6.14 -8.46 -12.70
CA TYR A 26 5.23 -8.38 -13.83
C TYR A 26 3.92 -7.67 -13.45
N GLY A 27 3.49 -6.71 -14.29
CA GLY A 27 2.28 -5.92 -14.09
C GLY A 27 2.50 -4.56 -13.42
N LEU A 28 3.75 -4.14 -13.21
CA LEU A 28 4.05 -2.81 -12.62
C LEU A 28 3.37 -1.67 -13.39
N ASN A 29 3.47 -1.68 -14.74
CA ASN A 29 2.91 -0.62 -15.57
C ASN A 29 1.39 -0.49 -15.41
N ASP A 30 0.67 -1.59 -15.22
CA ASP A 30 -0.78 -1.57 -15.01
C ASP A 30 -1.13 -0.85 -13.70
N VAL A 31 -0.36 -1.11 -12.64
CA VAL A 31 -0.48 -0.41 -11.35
C VAL A 31 -0.15 1.08 -11.51
N LEU A 32 0.90 1.44 -12.23
CA LEU A 32 1.27 2.84 -12.45
C LEU A 32 0.23 3.61 -13.28
N HIS A 33 -0.28 3.00 -14.35
CA HIS A 33 -1.36 3.58 -15.13
C HIS A 33 -2.65 3.73 -14.31
N TYR A 34 -2.95 2.74 -13.46
CA TYR A 34 -4.07 2.81 -12.52
C TYR A 34 -3.91 4.01 -11.58
N ILE A 35 -2.76 4.15 -10.91
CA ILE A 35 -2.49 5.27 -10.00
C ILE A 35 -2.65 6.61 -10.72
N LYS A 36 -2.05 6.75 -11.91
CA LYS A 36 -2.16 7.98 -12.70
C LYS A 36 -3.61 8.30 -13.07
N ARG A 37 -4.42 7.29 -13.40
CA ARG A 37 -5.85 7.47 -13.72
C ARG A 37 -6.68 7.89 -12.50
N GLU A 38 -6.48 7.24 -11.36
CA GLU A 38 -7.30 7.47 -10.16
C GLU A 38 -6.89 8.72 -9.38
N THR A 39 -5.60 9.06 -9.38
CA THR A 39 -5.05 10.15 -8.53
C THR A 39 -4.49 11.33 -9.31
N GLY A 40 -4.25 11.18 -10.62
CA GLY A 40 -3.54 12.17 -11.43
C GLY A 40 -2.01 12.19 -11.22
N VAL A 41 -1.48 11.43 -10.25
CA VAL A 41 -0.04 11.41 -9.95
C VAL A 41 0.71 10.57 -10.98
N ASP A 42 1.62 11.19 -11.73
CA ASP A 42 2.50 10.51 -12.69
C ASP A 42 3.78 10.00 -11.99
N LEU A 43 3.93 8.68 -11.92
CA LEU A 43 5.02 8.01 -11.23
C LEU A 43 6.04 7.35 -12.18
N PHE A 44 5.84 7.41 -13.50
CA PHE A 44 6.73 6.76 -14.48
C PHE A 44 8.16 7.32 -14.43
N ALA A 45 8.31 8.62 -14.13
CA ALA A 45 9.62 9.27 -14.00
C ALA A 45 10.44 8.79 -12.80
N LYS A 46 9.82 8.08 -11.83
CA LYS A 46 10.46 7.63 -10.57
C LYS A 46 10.41 6.11 -10.40
N ASN A 47 10.49 5.36 -11.51
CA ASN A 47 10.18 3.93 -11.56
C ASN A 47 10.89 3.06 -10.50
N THR A 48 12.17 3.25 -10.21
CA THR A 48 12.90 2.38 -9.27
C THR A 48 12.46 2.58 -7.81
N ILE A 49 12.28 3.83 -7.38
CA ILE A 49 11.85 4.15 -6.00
C ILE A 49 10.39 3.70 -5.80
N ILE A 50 9.52 4.00 -6.77
CA ILE A 50 8.10 3.65 -6.64
C ILE A 50 7.90 2.12 -6.72
N GLU A 51 8.62 1.42 -7.59
CA GLU A 51 8.58 -0.04 -7.65
C GLU A 51 8.94 -0.65 -6.29
N THR A 52 10.02 -0.18 -5.67
CA THR A 52 10.43 -0.67 -4.34
C THR A 52 9.35 -0.42 -3.29
N LYS A 53 8.76 0.79 -3.28
CA LYS A 53 7.67 1.12 -2.34
C LYS A 53 6.45 0.24 -2.55
N LEU A 54 6.02 0.04 -3.79
CA LEU A 54 4.88 -0.79 -4.16
C LEU A 54 5.13 -2.27 -3.83
N ARG A 55 6.36 -2.75 -4.05
CA ARG A 55 6.78 -4.11 -3.67
C ARG A 55 6.64 -4.33 -2.17
N LEU A 56 7.28 -3.48 -1.37
CA LEU A 56 7.23 -3.58 0.10
C LEU A 56 5.80 -3.42 0.64
N PHE A 57 4.99 -2.55 0.02
CA PHE A 57 3.57 -2.42 0.33
C PHE A 57 2.80 -3.73 0.09
N SER A 58 3.03 -4.35 -1.07
CA SER A 58 2.37 -5.59 -1.47
C SER A 58 2.78 -6.75 -0.57
N GLU A 59 4.07 -6.88 -0.26
CA GLU A 59 4.60 -7.93 0.64
C GLU A 59 4.00 -7.83 2.04
N ARG A 60 3.87 -6.61 2.60
CA ARG A 60 3.20 -6.38 3.90
C ARG A 60 1.72 -6.80 3.90
N LYS A 61 1.10 -6.88 2.73
CA LYS A 61 -0.29 -7.32 2.53
C LYS A 61 -0.38 -8.77 2.02
N SER A 62 0.73 -9.52 2.02
CA SER A 62 0.83 -10.89 1.48
C SER A 62 0.42 -11.00 -0.01
N ILE A 63 0.68 -9.93 -0.78
CA ILE A 63 0.49 -9.87 -2.23
C ILE A 63 1.87 -9.97 -2.87
N HIS A 64 2.12 -11.03 -3.62
CA HIS A 64 3.46 -11.35 -4.15
C HIS A 64 3.65 -11.03 -5.64
N SER A 65 2.74 -10.25 -6.26
CA SER A 65 2.94 -9.74 -7.62
C SER A 65 2.17 -8.46 -7.90
N PHE A 66 2.68 -7.61 -8.80
CA PHE A 66 1.97 -6.40 -9.20
C PHE A 66 0.68 -6.70 -9.98
N ARG A 67 0.66 -7.75 -10.80
CA ARG A 67 -0.58 -8.22 -11.43
C ARG A 67 -1.66 -8.52 -10.38
N ARG A 68 -1.31 -9.23 -9.30
CA ARG A 68 -2.28 -9.56 -8.24
C ARG A 68 -2.72 -8.31 -7.49
N LEU A 69 -1.81 -7.39 -7.20
CA LEU A 69 -2.14 -6.09 -6.63
C LEU A 69 -3.17 -5.36 -7.52
N PHE A 70 -2.92 -5.27 -8.82
CA PHE A 70 -3.80 -4.60 -9.78
C PHE A 70 -5.20 -5.23 -9.86
N GLU A 71 -5.31 -6.55 -9.80
CA GLU A 71 -6.61 -7.23 -9.72
C GLU A 71 -7.38 -6.89 -8.44
N MET A 72 -6.68 -6.89 -7.29
CA MET A 72 -7.29 -6.68 -5.98
C MET A 72 -7.76 -5.22 -5.78
N ILE A 73 -6.93 -4.22 -6.12
CA ILE A 73 -7.26 -2.80 -5.90
C ILE A 73 -8.50 -2.32 -6.69
N GLN A 74 -8.90 -3.03 -7.73
CA GLN A 74 -10.10 -2.71 -8.51
C GLN A 74 -11.39 -3.00 -7.71
N SER A 75 -11.39 -4.03 -6.88
CA SER A 75 -12.57 -4.45 -6.11
C SER A 75 -12.47 -4.12 -4.62
N ASP A 76 -11.28 -4.20 -4.04
CA ASP A 76 -11.02 -3.89 -2.65
C ASP A 76 -10.81 -2.38 -2.44
N ARG A 77 -11.82 -1.72 -1.88
CA ARG A 77 -11.80 -0.28 -1.60
C ARG A 77 -10.80 0.09 -0.50
N ALA A 78 -10.60 -0.77 0.50
CA ALA A 78 -9.68 -0.48 1.60
C ALA A 78 -8.24 -0.57 1.11
N LEU A 79 -7.90 -1.64 0.39
CA LEU A 79 -6.58 -1.78 -0.23
C LEU A 79 -6.27 -0.64 -1.22
N ARG A 80 -7.28 -0.20 -1.97
CA ARG A 80 -7.14 0.95 -2.88
C ARG A 80 -6.86 2.25 -2.12
N GLN A 81 -7.53 2.49 -0.99
CA GLN A 81 -7.25 3.67 -0.18
C GLN A 81 -5.83 3.61 0.39
N ASP A 82 -5.41 2.46 0.93
CA ASP A 82 -4.04 2.28 1.43
C ASP A 82 -2.98 2.51 0.33
N LEU A 83 -3.27 2.12 -0.92
CA LEU A 83 -2.42 2.41 -2.06
C LEU A 83 -2.35 3.91 -2.36
N ILE A 84 -3.47 4.62 -2.34
CA ILE A 84 -3.51 6.07 -2.57
C ILE A 84 -2.71 6.81 -1.50
N ASP A 85 -2.86 6.41 -0.24
CA ASP A 85 -2.14 7.01 0.89
C ASP A 85 -0.62 6.78 0.78
N LEU A 86 -0.19 5.63 0.26
CA LEU A 86 1.23 5.33 0.01
C LEU A 86 1.86 6.26 -1.05
N VAL A 87 1.11 6.58 -2.10
CA VAL A 87 1.65 7.24 -3.30
C VAL A 87 1.48 8.76 -3.29
N THR A 88 0.66 9.28 -2.38
CA THR A 88 0.44 10.72 -2.18
C THR A 88 1.43 11.28 -1.15
N VAL A 89 1.71 12.58 -1.25
CA VAL A 89 2.53 13.31 -0.28
C VAL A 89 1.61 14.28 0.46
N ASN A 90 1.27 13.94 1.71
CA ASN A 90 0.30 14.68 2.51
C ASN A 90 0.97 15.53 3.61
N GLU A 91 2.30 15.50 3.70
CA GLU A 91 3.06 16.29 4.67
C GLU A 91 2.83 17.79 4.44
N THR A 92 2.43 18.49 5.51
CA THR A 92 2.12 19.91 5.51
C THR A 92 2.39 20.52 6.89
N TYR A 93 2.37 21.85 7.00
CA TYR A 93 2.69 22.56 8.25
C TYR A 93 1.85 23.83 8.42
N PHE A 94 1.74 24.30 9.66
CA PHE A 94 1.04 25.56 9.96
C PHE A 94 1.74 26.73 9.31
N TYR A 95 0.95 27.66 8.76
CA TYR A 95 1.45 28.82 8.01
C TYR A 95 2.31 28.44 6.78
N ARG A 96 2.11 27.24 6.23
CA ARG A 96 2.59 26.95 4.88
C ARG A 96 2.02 28.00 3.94
N GLU A 97 2.91 28.66 3.19
CA GLU A 97 2.51 29.73 2.27
C GLU A 97 1.85 30.94 2.98
N GLU A 98 2.49 31.43 4.04
CA GLU A 98 2.00 32.54 4.89
C GLU A 98 1.54 33.78 4.11
N ALA A 99 2.28 34.20 3.08
CA ALA A 99 1.90 35.36 2.26
C ALA A 99 0.52 35.16 1.58
N GLN A 100 0.20 33.94 1.13
CA GLN A 100 -1.10 33.62 0.57
C GLN A 100 -2.21 33.69 1.64
N LEU A 101 -1.90 33.32 2.89
CA LEU A 101 -2.84 33.44 4.00
C LEU A 101 -3.13 34.90 4.34
N GLU A 102 -2.12 35.77 4.37
CA GLU A 102 -2.29 37.21 4.58
C GLU A 102 -3.16 37.84 3.48
N LEU A 103 -2.92 37.45 2.21
CA LEU A 103 -3.75 37.89 1.09
C LEU A 103 -5.22 37.47 1.28
N ALA A 104 -5.48 36.23 1.69
CA ALA A 104 -6.83 35.75 1.95
C ALA A 104 -7.53 36.56 3.06
N VAL A 105 -6.81 36.89 4.14
CA VAL A 105 -7.34 37.73 5.24
C VAL A 105 -7.65 39.14 4.73
N SER A 106 -6.73 39.77 4.01
CA SER A 106 -6.94 41.13 3.48
C SER A 106 -8.13 41.18 2.52
N PHE A 107 -8.31 40.15 1.68
CA PHE A 107 -9.46 40.04 0.79
C PHE A 107 -10.77 39.92 1.59
N ALA A 108 -10.82 39.03 2.58
CA ALA A 108 -12.03 38.82 3.38
C ALA A 108 -12.47 40.07 4.14
N LEU A 109 -11.52 40.84 4.68
CA LEU A 109 -11.79 42.11 5.38
C LEU A 109 -12.20 43.25 4.44
N GLY A 110 -11.97 43.10 3.13
CA GLY A 110 -12.36 44.07 2.11
C GLY A 110 -13.75 43.83 1.50
N ILE A 111 -14.46 42.77 1.90
CA ILE A 111 -15.83 42.50 1.43
C ILE A 111 -16.80 43.37 2.26
N PRO A 112 -17.58 44.27 1.62
CA PRO A 112 -18.50 45.18 2.30
C PRO A 112 -19.68 44.48 2.98
#